data_AF-A0A1H1RZ13-F1
#
_entry.id   AF-A0A1H1RZ13-F1
#
_cell.length_a   1.000
_cell.length_b   1.000
_cell.length_c   1.000
_cell.angle_alpha   90.00
_cell.angle_beta   90.00
_cell.angle_gamma   90.00
#
_symmetry.space_group_name_H-M   'P 1'
#
loop_
_entity.id
_entity.type
_entity.pdbx_description
1 polymer ?
#
loop_
_entity_poly.entity_id
_entity_poly.type
_entity_poly.pdbx_seq_one_letter_code
_entity_poly.pdbx_strand_id
1 'polypeptide(L)'
;MSKANELTKTAGAFDIRNFIGILLGIFGIILTIAGIVGFTPDEAERTGGIDANLWTGIGLIIAAAIFIVWAKLRPIRIVETPEDGADTDTEATPGTD
;
A
#
# COMPACT_ATOMS: atom_id res chain seq x y z
N MET A 1 -8.28 -36.06 12.19
CA MET A 1 -8.01 -35.15 11.06
C MET A 1 -7.91 -33.72 11.56
N SER A 2 -6.71 -33.24 11.91
CA SER A 2 -6.45 -31.83 12.20
C SER A 2 -5.04 -31.48 11.73
N LYS A 3 -4.93 -31.07 10.46
CA LYS A 3 -3.70 -30.56 9.81
C LYS A 3 -4.03 -29.34 8.94
N ALA A 4 -5.01 -28.52 9.35
CA ALA A 4 -5.55 -27.47 8.50
C ALA A 4 -5.24 -26.05 8.99
N ASN A 5 -4.25 -25.86 9.89
CA ASN A 5 -3.94 -24.54 10.43
C ASN A 5 -2.46 -24.14 10.34
N GLU A 6 -1.65 -24.87 9.57
CA GLU A 6 -0.29 -24.42 9.25
C GLU A 6 -0.27 -23.78 7.85
N LEU A 7 0.38 -22.61 7.76
CA LEU A 7 0.84 -21.90 6.55
C LEU A 7 -0.06 -20.81 5.90
N THR A 8 -1.07 -20.24 6.57
CA THR A 8 -1.69 -19.00 6.04
C THR A 8 -1.01 -17.76 6.61
N LYS A 9 0.17 -17.41 6.11
CA LYS A 9 0.84 -16.15 6.45
C LYS A 9 0.21 -15.02 5.63
N THR A 10 -0.59 -14.19 6.28
CA THR A 10 -1.14 -12.98 5.64
C THR A 10 0.02 -12.06 5.29
N ALA A 11 0.37 -11.95 4.01
CA ALA A 11 1.34 -10.96 3.51
C ALA A 11 0.77 -9.53 3.50
N GLY A 12 -0.33 -9.28 4.21
CA GLY A 12 -1.15 -8.08 4.11
C GLY A 12 -0.42 -6.79 4.49
N ALA A 13 0.73 -6.86 5.16
CA ALA A 13 1.58 -5.69 5.39
C ALA A 13 2.19 -5.11 4.09
N PHE A 14 2.34 -5.93 3.04
CA PHE A 14 2.91 -5.54 1.74
C PHE A 14 1.86 -5.36 0.63
N ASP A 15 0.62 -5.02 0.98
CA ASP A 15 -0.38 -4.64 -0.02
C ASP A 15 -0.10 -3.22 -0.55
N ILE A 16 0.13 -3.09 -1.86
CA ILE A 16 0.39 -1.81 -2.52
C ILE A 16 -0.72 -0.77 -2.27
N ARG A 17 -1.98 -1.20 -2.08
CA ARG A 17 -3.10 -0.29 -1.79
C ARG A 17 -2.94 0.41 -0.44
N ASN A 18 -2.32 -0.26 0.52
CA ASN A 18 -2.04 0.33 1.82
C ASN A 18 -0.94 1.40 1.71
N PHE A 19 0.12 1.12 0.94
CA PHE A 19 1.16 2.10 0.63
C PHE A 19 0.62 3.32 -0.09
N ILE A 20 -0.16 3.12 -1.16
CA ILE A 20 -0.80 4.20 -1.92
C ILE A 20 -1.74 5.00 -1.01
N GLY A 21 -2.60 4.32 -0.25
CA GLY A 21 -3.57 4.97 0.64
C GLY A 21 -2.90 5.83 1.70
N ILE A 22 -1.84 5.34 2.35
CA ILE A 22 -1.09 6.11 3.35
C ILE A 22 -0.41 7.32 2.71
N LEU A 23 0.25 7.13 1.55
CA LEU A 23 0.96 8.20 0.86
C LEU A 23 0.00 9.33 0.45
N LEU A 24 -1.13 8.98 -0.19
CA LEU A 24 -2.18 9.92 -0.55
C LEU A 24 -2.75 10.62 0.70
N GLY A 25 -2.93 9.88 1.80
CA GLY A 25 -3.42 10.44 3.06
C GLY A 25 -2.48 11.49 3.65
N ILE A 26 -1.17 11.21 3.69
CA ILE A 26 -0.15 12.15 4.18
C ILE A 26 -0.15 13.42 3.34
N PHE A 27 -0.06 13.30 2.01
CA PHE A 27 -0.10 14.45 1.12
C PHE A 27 -1.43 15.21 1.20
N GLY A 28 -2.54 14.51 1.30
CA GLY A 28 -3.87 15.11 1.44
C GLY A 28 -3.99 15.94 2.71
N ILE A 29 -3.48 15.45 3.84
CA ILE A 29 -3.43 16.19 5.11
C ILE A 29 -2.55 17.44 4.96
N ILE A 30 -1.34 17.29 4.41
CA ILE A 30 -0.41 18.42 4.21
C ILE A 30 -1.07 19.52 3.35
N LEU A 31 -1.68 19.15 2.23
CA LEU A 31 -2.32 20.12 1.33
C LEU A 31 -3.57 20.75 1.95
N THR A 32 -4.35 19.99 2.72
CA THR A 32 -5.51 20.52 3.44
C THR A 32 -5.07 21.56 4.47
N ILE A 33 -4.01 21.27 5.24
CA ILE A 33 -3.45 22.24 6.19
C ILE A 33 -2.93 23.46 5.44
N ALA A 34 -2.15 23.27 4.37
CA ALA A 34 -1.62 24.35 3.54
C ALA A 34 -2.72 25.25 2.98
N GLY A 35 -3.85 24.69 2.56
CA GLY A 35 -5.00 25.48 2.12
C GLY A 35 -5.66 26.27 3.28
N ILE A 36 -5.88 25.63 4.43
CA ILE A 36 -6.50 26.27 5.59
C ILE A 36 -5.67 27.44 6.12
N VAL A 37 -4.34 27.28 6.21
CA VAL A 37 -3.46 28.28 6.84
C VAL A 37 -2.73 29.18 5.86
N GLY A 38 -2.67 28.78 4.58
CA GLY A 38 -1.83 29.42 3.57
C GLY A 38 -2.59 30.22 2.52
N PHE A 39 -3.92 30.13 2.46
CA PHE A 39 -4.69 30.84 1.42
C PHE A 39 -4.80 32.34 1.70
N THR A 40 -4.17 33.13 0.83
CA THR A 40 -4.08 34.60 0.94
C THR A 40 -4.97 35.33 -0.08
N PRO A 41 -5.30 36.62 0.16
CA PRO A 41 -6.04 37.43 -0.82
C PRO A 41 -5.37 37.51 -2.19
N ASP A 42 -4.04 37.68 -2.22
CA ASP A 42 -3.26 37.75 -3.47
C ASP A 42 -3.36 36.45 -4.28
N GLU A 43 -3.37 35.30 -3.62
CA GLU A 43 -3.61 34.01 -4.27
C GLU A 43 -5.05 33.88 -4.75
N ALA A 44 -6.02 34.31 -3.94
CA ALA A 44 -7.44 34.29 -4.30
C ALA A 44 -7.71 35.11 -5.57
N GLU A 45 -7.08 36.27 -5.74
CA GLU A 45 -7.18 37.05 -6.98
C GLU A 45 -6.65 36.30 -8.20
N ARG A 46 -5.56 35.55 -8.03
CA ARG A 46 -4.91 34.77 -9.11
C ARG A 46 -5.67 33.50 -9.48
N THR A 47 -6.40 32.91 -8.54
CA THR A 47 -7.11 31.64 -8.73
C THR A 47 -8.61 31.80 -8.88
N GLY A 48 -9.14 33.03 -8.86
CA GLY A 48 -10.58 33.29 -8.92
C GLY A 48 -11.32 32.87 -7.65
N GLY A 49 -10.66 32.97 -6.50
CA GLY A 49 -11.20 32.63 -5.18
C GLY A 49 -11.17 31.13 -4.85
N ILE A 50 -10.52 30.31 -5.68
CA ILE A 50 -10.44 28.86 -5.46
C ILE A 50 -9.09 28.49 -4.88
N ASP A 51 -9.09 27.86 -3.71
CA ASP A 51 -7.89 27.28 -3.11
C ASP A 51 -7.63 25.87 -3.67
N ALA A 52 -6.64 25.77 -4.55
CA ALA A 52 -6.24 24.50 -5.15
C ALA A 52 -5.65 23.52 -4.14
N ASN A 53 -4.94 23.99 -3.12
CA ASN A 53 -4.36 23.13 -2.09
C ASN A 53 -5.46 22.46 -1.27
N LEU A 54 -6.48 23.24 -0.86
CA LEU A 54 -7.59 22.71 -0.09
C LEU A 54 -8.40 21.67 -0.88
N TRP A 55 -8.83 22.01 -2.10
CA TRP A 55 -9.62 21.07 -2.92
C TRP A 55 -8.83 19.81 -3.28
N THR A 56 -7.56 19.94 -3.63
CA THR A 56 -6.70 18.79 -3.92
C THR A 56 -6.49 17.95 -2.66
N GLY A 57 -6.23 18.59 -1.51
CA GLY A 57 -6.06 17.92 -0.22
C GLY A 57 -7.27 17.07 0.17
N ILE A 58 -8.47 17.63 0.06
CA ILE A 58 -9.73 16.91 0.31
C ILE A 58 -9.90 15.75 -0.66
N GLY A 59 -9.63 15.95 -1.95
CA GLY A 59 -9.69 14.88 -2.96
C GLY A 59 -8.74 13.71 -2.63
N LEU A 60 -7.51 14.01 -2.22
CA LEU A 60 -6.53 13.01 -1.80
C LEU A 60 -6.95 12.25 -0.54
N ILE A 61 -7.54 12.93 0.45
CA ILE A 61 -8.05 12.29 1.67
C ILE A 61 -9.19 11.32 1.32
N ILE A 62 -10.12 11.72 0.45
CA ILE A 62 -11.21 10.85 -0.01
C ILE A 62 -10.64 9.62 -0.73
N ALA A 63 -9.69 9.82 -1.65
CA ALA A 63 -9.04 8.72 -2.36
C ALA A 63 -8.30 7.78 -1.39
N ALA A 64 -7.54 8.31 -0.44
CA ALA A 64 -6.86 7.54 0.59
C ALA A 64 -7.83 6.65 1.40
N ALA A 65 -8.96 7.22 1.82
CA ALA A 65 -10.01 6.48 2.53
C ALA A 65 -10.55 5.32 1.68
N ILE A 66 -10.81 5.56 0.39
CA ILE A 66 -11.25 4.51 -0.55
C ILE A 66 -10.22 3.37 -0.63
N PHE A 67 -8.93 3.70 -0.81
CA PHE A 67 -7.87 2.70 -0.91
C PHE A 67 -7.73 1.85 0.36
N ILE A 68 -7.77 2.50 1.53
CA ILE A 68 -7.66 1.82 2.82
C ILE A 68 -8.88 0.91 3.06
N VAL A 69 -10.09 1.43 2.82
CA VAL A 69 -11.32 0.63 2.95
C VAL A 69 -11.29 -0.56 2.00
N TRP A 70 -10.87 -0.36 0.75
CA TRP A 70 -10.78 -1.43 -0.24
C TRP A 70 -9.73 -2.49 0.12
N ALA A 71 -8.57 -2.08 0.63
CA ALA A 71 -7.54 -2.99 1.13
C ALA A 71 -8.08 -3.87 2.29
N LYS A 72 -8.82 -3.26 3.22
CA LYS A 72 -9.45 -3.97 4.34
C LYS A 72 -10.54 -4.94 3.89
N LEU A 73 -11.33 -4.58 2.86
CA LEU A 73 -12.40 -5.42 2.33
C LEU A 73 -11.89 -6.60 1.49
N ARG A 74 -10.72 -6.48 0.87
CA ARG A 74 -10.13 -7.54 0.02
C ARG A 74 -8.65 -7.77 0.34
N PRO A 75 -8.31 -8.40 1.47
CA PRO A 75 -6.91 -8.65 1.84
C PRO A 75 -6.24 -9.67 0.90
N ILE A 76 -5.00 -9.40 0.48
CA ILE A 76 -4.18 -10.34 -0.30
C ILE A 76 -3.61 -11.41 0.64
N ARG A 77 -3.81 -12.68 0.27
CA ARG A 77 -3.26 -13.86 0.95
C ARG A 77 -2.18 -14.47 0.07
N ILE A 78 -0.97 -14.62 0.59
CA ILE A 78 0.10 -15.37 -0.07
C ILE A 78 0.12 -16.75 0.60
N VAL A 79 0.06 -17.80 -0.20
CA VAL A 79 0.29 -19.18 0.26
C VAL A 79 1.75 -19.47 -0.07
N GLU A 80 2.58 -19.66 0.95
CA GLU A 80 3.94 -20.17 0.77
C GLU A 80 3.79 -21.65 0.36
N THR A 81 3.95 -21.94 -0.93
CA THR A 81 4.17 -23.32 -1.40
C THR A 81 5.55 -23.73 -0.92
N PRO A 82 5.72 -24.85 -0.18
CA PRO A 82 7.04 -25.38 0.13
C PRO A 82 7.79 -25.59 -1.17
N GLU A 83 8.94 -24.95 -1.32
CA GLU A 83 9.76 -25.10 -2.50
C GLU A 83 10.18 -26.57 -2.67
N ASP A 84 9.74 -27.17 -3.77
CA ASP A 84 10.30 -28.40 -4.33
C ASP A 84 11.64 -28.02 -4.99
N GLY A 85 12.63 -27.73 -4.15
CA GLY A 85 14.00 -27.39 -4.52
C GLY A 85 14.89 -28.62 -4.42
N ALA A 86 14.56 -29.65 -5.20
CA ALA A 86 15.41 -30.80 -5.47
C ALA A 86 16.56 -30.42 -6.40
N ASP A 87 17.50 -29.60 -5.93
CA ASP A 87 18.82 -29.45 -6.55
C ASP A 87 19.88 -30.00 -5.57
N THR A 88 19.76 -31.28 -5.25
CA THR A 88 20.94 -32.06 -4.87
C THR A 88 21.44 -32.76 -6.12
N ASP A 89 22.15 -32.01 -6.97
CA ASP A 89 23.20 -32.58 -7.82
C ASP A 89 24.33 -33.07 -6.90
N THR A 90 24.04 -34.10 -6.12
CA THR A 90 25.08 -35.03 -5.65
C THR A 90 25.41 -35.88 -6.86
N GLU A 91 26.25 -35.33 -7.73
CA GLU A 91 27.08 -36.13 -8.62
C GLU A 91 27.97 -36.98 -7.72
N ALA A 92 27.43 -38.12 -7.29
CA ALA A 92 28.16 -39.16 -6.59
C ALA A 92 29.25 -39.64 -7.54
N THR A 93 30.48 -39.21 -7.29
CA THR A 93 31.68 -39.86 -7.79
C THR A 93 31.62 -41.34 -7.39
N PRO A 94 31.55 -42.30 -8.32
CA PRO A 94 31.77 -43.68 -7.98
C PRO A 94 33.28 -43.91 -8.00
N GLY A 95 33.91 -43.79 -6.83
CA GLY A 95 35.17 -44.47 -6.57
C GLY A 95 34.88 -45.89 -6.08
N THR A 96 35.74 -46.83 -6.50
CA THR A 96 35.92 -48.24 -6.07
C THR A 96 34.79 -49.21 -6.47
N ASP A 97 35.05 -50.26 -7.26
CA ASP A 97 36.20 -51.21 -7.23
C ASP A 97 36.89 -51.46 -8.59
#